data_AF-A0AAW1PE49-F1
#
_entry.id   AF-A0AAW1PE49-F1
#
_cell.length_a   1.000
_cell.length_b   1.000
_cell.length_c   1.000
_cell.angle_alpha   90.00
_cell.angle_beta   90.00
_cell.angle_gamma   90.00
#
_symmetry.space_group_name_H-M   'P 1'
#
loop_
_entity.id
_entity.type
_entity.pdbx_description
1 polymer ?
#
loop_
_entity_poly.entity_id
_entity_poly.type
_entity_poly.pdbx_seq_one_letter_code
_entity_poly.pdbx_strand_id
1 'polypeptide(L)'
;MLEQFSHAYLRKRPLQAALRASERSPATESQPSALTLFAAKAQQAHVAVQQPTARTNGKHDHLDVVRSVPFVRSLEAEVDRLSRHVASYIEGLWLRLIDVVHQLQQSTAATPQSCGAEIHAARKACLEDLRGLCDSLGADLVAIHTFVAHNAYAAACLALQHDLGDEALPADSFPPDSWESPQPHAQLRIYAVCMHRCMLPGGPHGNLGALLVGLSDAYTWLRGLLAEQQLAGGTWVAPARFQRDTTKFWMRPQDAMRFKAEMIRHVPVLIYGHGPFLSGDIRQSPEDMVASLQRPHVGALTDWTAISSVYFDDSDFQTYTLRMKREDGASVVRVRWYGQRSMSGSQELFLERKVHREPWTGERSFKHNSINLSQTVNLLSS
;
A
#
# COMPACT_ATOMS: atom_id res chain seq x y z
N MET A 1 9.81 -6.91 -18.76
CA MET A 1 8.73 -5.94 -19.10
C MET A 1 7.47 -6.73 -19.40
N LEU A 2 6.30 -6.24 -19.00
CA LEU A 2 5.02 -6.92 -19.22
C LEU A 2 4.50 -6.61 -20.63
N GLU A 3 4.17 -7.64 -21.40
CA GLU A 3 3.73 -7.49 -22.81
C GLU A 3 2.50 -6.58 -22.93
N GLN A 4 1.56 -6.69 -21.98
CA GLN A 4 0.33 -5.89 -21.94
C GLN A 4 0.56 -4.37 -21.87
N PHE A 5 1.76 -3.92 -21.49
CA PHE A 5 2.12 -2.51 -21.40
C PHE A 5 3.29 -2.11 -22.32
N SER A 6 3.65 -2.97 -23.28
CA SER A 6 4.83 -2.80 -24.16
C SER A 6 4.97 -1.39 -24.75
N HIS A 7 3.87 -0.77 -25.19
CA HIS A 7 3.85 0.57 -25.79
C HIS A 7 3.71 1.73 -24.78
N ALA A 8 3.40 1.42 -23.53
CA ALA A 8 3.15 2.41 -22.48
C ALA A 8 4.42 2.76 -21.70
N TYR A 9 5.42 1.87 -21.65
CA TYR A 9 6.67 2.06 -20.89
C TYR A 9 7.40 3.38 -21.22
N LEU A 10 8.25 3.80 -20.28
CA LEU A 10 9.10 4.97 -20.36
C LEU A 10 9.93 4.92 -21.65
N ARG A 11 9.89 6.01 -22.43
CA ARG A 11 10.65 6.14 -23.66
C ARG A 11 12.10 6.48 -23.36
N LYS A 12 12.86 5.46 -22.94
CA LYS A 12 14.24 5.60 -22.47
C LYS A 12 15.18 6.19 -23.53
N ARG A 13 15.10 5.74 -24.79
CA ARG A 13 16.04 6.17 -25.85
C ARG A 13 15.98 7.69 -26.11
N PRO A 14 14.81 8.32 -26.35
CA PRO A 14 14.72 9.77 -26.46
C PRO A 14 15.24 10.52 -25.22
N LEU A 15 14.91 10.03 -24.02
CA LEU A 15 15.36 10.68 -22.78
C LEU A 15 16.87 10.58 -22.59
N GLN A 16 17.50 9.46 -22.95
CA GLN A 16 18.95 9.33 -22.92
C GLN A 16 19.64 10.24 -23.95
N ALA A 17 19.04 10.43 -25.12
CA ALA A 17 19.54 11.39 -26.11
C ALA A 17 19.45 12.82 -25.58
N ALA A 18 18.31 13.20 -24.97
CA ALA A 18 18.14 14.50 -24.34
C ALA A 18 19.10 14.72 -23.17
N LEU A 19 19.37 13.67 -22.37
CA LEU A 19 20.32 13.71 -21.26
C LEU A 19 21.75 13.98 -21.75
N ARG A 20 22.18 13.28 -22.81
CA ARG A 20 23.50 13.48 -23.42
C ARG A 20 23.66 14.84 -24.10
N ALA A 21 22.58 15.37 -24.65
CA ALA A 21 22.56 16.70 -25.27
C ALA A 21 22.49 17.83 -24.24
N SER A 22 22.17 17.53 -22.98
CA SER A 22 22.20 18.51 -21.91
C SER A 22 23.66 18.78 -21.54
N GLU A 23 24.19 19.95 -21.88
CA GLU A 23 25.53 20.36 -21.48
C GLU A 23 25.61 20.41 -19.95
N ARG A 24 26.54 19.66 -19.35
CA ARG A 24 26.90 19.87 -17.94
C ARG A 24 27.68 21.17 -17.86
N SER A 25 27.03 22.27 -17.50
CA SER A 25 27.79 23.44 -17.02
C SER A 25 28.58 23.02 -15.78
N PRO A 26 29.88 23.37 -15.67
CA PRO A 26 30.65 23.07 -14.47
C PRO A 26 29.95 23.68 -13.25
N ALA A 27 29.90 22.90 -12.17
CA ALA A 27 29.07 23.12 -10.99
C ALA A 27 29.14 24.56 -10.45
N THR A 28 28.07 25.31 -10.65
CA THR A 28 27.63 26.34 -9.70
C THR A 28 26.51 25.74 -8.85
N GLU A 29 26.42 26.16 -7.59
CA GLU A 29 25.42 25.74 -6.58
C GLU A 29 23.94 25.97 -7.00
N SER A 30 23.69 26.47 -8.21
CA SER A 30 22.37 26.83 -8.73
C SER A 30 21.89 25.97 -9.91
N GLN A 31 22.46 24.78 -10.14
CA GLN A 31 21.89 23.91 -11.18
C GLN A 31 20.48 23.43 -10.79
N PRO A 32 19.50 23.57 -11.69
CA PRO A 32 18.17 23.05 -11.47
C PRO A 32 18.16 21.52 -11.36
N SER A 33 17.95 21.02 -10.14
CA SER A 33 17.86 19.59 -9.85
C SER A 33 16.51 19.02 -10.28
N ALA A 34 16.53 17.90 -10.99
CA ALA A 34 15.35 17.10 -11.30
C ALA A 34 14.67 16.64 -10.01
N LEU A 35 15.43 16.28 -8.96
CA LEU A 35 14.87 15.91 -7.66
C LEU A 35 13.96 17.00 -7.09
N THR A 36 14.39 18.27 -7.15
CA THR A 36 13.60 19.40 -6.63
C THR A 36 12.22 19.48 -7.30
N LEU A 37 12.15 19.32 -8.62
CA LEU A 37 10.89 19.32 -9.37
C LEU A 37 9.99 18.15 -8.96
N PHE A 38 10.51 16.92 -9.00
CA PHE A 38 9.70 15.73 -8.73
C PHE A 38 9.34 15.57 -7.25
N ALA A 39 10.17 16.06 -6.32
CA ALA A 39 9.82 16.16 -4.91
C ALA A 39 8.66 17.16 -4.71
N ALA A 40 8.70 18.33 -5.35
CA ALA A 40 7.62 19.30 -5.28
C ALA A 40 6.31 18.76 -5.87
N LYS A 41 6.35 18.11 -7.05
CA LYS A 41 5.17 17.46 -7.66
C LYS A 41 4.62 16.34 -6.76
N ALA A 42 5.49 15.49 -6.22
CA ALA A 42 5.08 14.42 -5.30
C ALA A 42 4.43 14.96 -4.01
N GLN A 43 4.92 16.10 -3.48
CA GLN A 43 4.33 16.76 -2.33
C GLN A 43 2.98 17.40 -2.67
N GLN A 44 2.86 18.08 -3.81
CA GLN A 44 1.58 18.65 -4.28
C GLN A 44 0.53 17.55 -4.47
N ALA A 45 0.89 16.42 -5.06
CA ALA A 45 0.01 15.26 -5.20
C ALA A 45 -0.47 14.73 -3.83
N HIS A 46 0.42 14.70 -2.83
CA HIS A 46 0.08 14.27 -1.47
C HIS A 46 -0.87 15.25 -0.75
N VAL A 47 -0.61 16.56 -0.86
CA VAL A 47 -1.44 17.61 -0.25
C VAL A 47 -2.83 17.65 -0.88
N ALA A 48 -2.92 17.49 -2.21
CA ALA A 48 -4.21 17.44 -2.92
C ALA A 48 -5.11 16.29 -2.42
N VAL A 49 -4.52 15.17 -1.97
CA VAL A 49 -5.28 14.05 -1.37
C VAL A 49 -5.81 14.40 0.02
N GLN A 50 -5.00 15.08 0.84
CA GLN A 50 -5.33 15.33 2.25
C GLN A 50 -6.19 16.60 2.45
N GLN A 51 -6.04 17.60 1.59
CA GLN A 51 -6.72 18.89 1.67
C GLN A 51 -7.09 19.40 0.27
N PRO A 52 -8.22 18.97 -0.31
CA PRO A 52 -8.62 19.35 -1.66
C PRO A 52 -8.85 20.86 -1.85
N THR A 53 -9.03 21.62 -0.76
CA THR A 53 -9.28 23.07 -0.76
C THR A 53 -8.03 23.92 -0.47
N ALA A 54 -6.88 23.30 -0.18
CA ALA A 54 -5.65 24.04 0.13
C ALA A 54 -5.02 24.62 -1.15
N ARG A 55 -5.12 25.94 -1.34
CA ARG A 55 -4.35 26.65 -2.37
C ARG A 55 -2.89 26.76 -1.92
N THR A 56 -1.97 26.17 -2.68
CA THR A 56 -0.54 26.36 -2.45
C THR A 56 -0.14 27.74 -2.95
N ASN A 57 0.15 28.68 -2.04
CA ASN A 57 0.68 29.99 -2.41
C ASN A 57 2.15 29.88 -2.84
N GLY A 58 2.42 30.25 -4.10
CA GLY A 58 3.64 30.94 -4.55
C GLY A 58 4.99 30.32 -4.19
N LYS A 59 5.46 29.37 -4.99
CA LYS A 59 6.90 29.07 -5.22
C LYS A 59 7.11 28.60 -6.68
N HIS A 60 6.65 29.40 -7.64
CA HIS A 60 6.72 29.03 -9.07
C HIS A 60 8.09 29.34 -9.70
N ASP A 61 8.72 30.46 -9.30
CA ASP A 61 9.94 30.97 -9.94
C ASP A 61 11.11 29.97 -9.99
N HIS A 62 11.36 29.23 -8.91
CA HIS A 62 12.43 28.23 -8.88
C HIS A 62 12.12 26.96 -9.69
N LEU A 63 10.84 26.58 -9.82
CA LEU A 63 10.44 25.41 -10.60
C LEU A 63 10.45 25.70 -12.10
N ASP A 64 10.16 26.94 -12.50
CA ASP A 64 10.18 27.34 -13.90
C ASP A 64 11.61 27.41 -14.46
N VAL A 65 12.59 27.77 -13.62
CA VAL A 65 14.02 27.61 -13.94
C VAL A 65 14.36 26.13 -14.14
N VAL A 66 13.82 25.23 -13.32
CA VAL A 66 14.07 23.78 -13.48
C VAL A 66 13.45 23.21 -14.75
N ARG A 67 12.25 23.67 -15.11
CA ARG A 67 11.57 23.29 -16.36
C ARG A 67 12.21 23.87 -17.61
N SER A 68 13.06 24.89 -17.48
CA SER A 68 13.79 25.46 -18.62
C SER A 68 14.84 24.49 -19.19
N VAL A 69 15.29 23.51 -18.39
CA VAL A 69 16.23 22.47 -18.83
C VAL A 69 15.54 21.49 -19.80
N PRO A 70 16.04 21.32 -21.04
CA PRO A 70 15.42 20.46 -22.04
C PRO A 70 15.20 19.02 -21.58
N PHE A 71 16.21 18.40 -20.95
CA PHE A 71 16.08 17.04 -20.41
C PHE A 71 15.00 16.94 -19.34
N VAL A 72 15.01 17.83 -18.35
CA VAL A 72 14.06 17.80 -17.23
C VAL A 72 12.63 17.99 -17.73
N ARG A 73 12.41 18.91 -18.68
CA ARG A 73 11.12 19.10 -19.34
C ARG A 73 10.65 17.86 -20.10
N SER A 74 11.54 17.21 -20.84
CA SER A 74 11.22 15.95 -21.53
C SER A 74 10.90 14.81 -20.56
N LEU A 75 11.62 14.73 -19.45
CA LEU A 75 11.37 13.75 -18.39
C LEU A 75 10.02 14.01 -17.70
N GLU A 76 9.70 15.26 -17.37
CA GLU A 76 8.41 15.66 -16.80
C GLU A 76 7.26 15.27 -17.74
N ALA A 77 7.37 15.57 -19.04
CA ALA A 77 6.35 15.23 -20.02
C ALA A 77 6.12 13.71 -20.14
N GLU A 78 7.19 12.90 -20.08
CA GLU A 78 7.07 11.44 -20.09
C GLU A 78 6.47 10.89 -18.78
N VAL A 79 6.82 11.46 -17.62
CA VAL A 79 6.19 11.10 -16.33
C VAL A 79 4.70 11.45 -16.35
N ASP A 80 4.31 12.60 -16.88
CA ASP A 80 2.90 13.01 -16.98
C ASP A 80 2.12 12.16 -17.99
N ARG A 81 2.77 11.69 -19.07
CA ARG A 81 2.19 10.69 -19.99
C ARG A 81 1.93 9.37 -19.26
N LEU A 82 2.92 8.87 -18.52
CA LEU A 82 2.80 7.64 -17.74
C LEU A 82 1.70 7.75 -16.68
N SER A 83 1.66 8.87 -15.95
CA SER A 83 0.64 9.14 -14.92
C SER A 83 -0.77 9.09 -15.48
N ARG A 84 -1.01 9.68 -16.66
CA ARG A 84 -2.31 9.60 -17.35
C ARG A 84 -2.69 8.18 -17.77
N HIS A 85 -1.71 7.41 -18.27
CA HIS A 85 -1.94 6.01 -18.61
C HIS A 85 -2.31 5.19 -17.38
N VAL A 86 -1.58 5.37 -16.28
CA VAL A 86 -1.83 4.69 -15.00
C VAL A 86 -3.21 5.06 -14.45
N ALA A 87 -3.57 6.35 -14.49
CA ALA A 87 -4.89 6.81 -14.05
C ALA A 87 -6.04 6.16 -14.84
N SER A 88 -5.94 6.15 -16.17
CA SER A 88 -6.93 5.52 -17.04
C SER A 88 -7.03 4.01 -16.80
N TYR A 89 -5.90 3.33 -16.57
CA TYR A 89 -5.89 1.91 -16.29
C TYR A 89 -6.55 1.60 -14.93
N ILE A 90 -6.22 2.38 -13.89
CA ILE A 90 -6.81 2.23 -12.54
C ILE A 90 -8.33 2.49 -12.58
N GLU A 91 -8.79 3.49 -13.34
CA GLU A 91 -10.21 3.73 -13.56
C GLU A 91 -10.91 2.51 -14.19
N GLY A 92 -10.29 1.87 -15.18
CA GLY A 92 -10.77 0.61 -15.76
C GLY A 92 -10.88 -0.53 -14.74
N LEU A 93 -9.92 -0.65 -13.81
CA LEU A 93 -9.99 -1.63 -12.72
C LEU A 93 -11.16 -1.35 -11.77
N TRP A 94 -11.40 -0.09 -11.44
CA TRP A 94 -12.54 0.31 -10.60
C TRP A 94 -13.87 -0.04 -11.25
N LEU A 95 -14.05 0.27 -12.53
CA LEU A 95 -15.29 -0.03 -13.27
C LEU A 95 -15.58 -1.53 -13.30
N ARG A 96 -14.54 -2.35 -13.51
CA ARG A 96 -14.68 -3.81 -13.47
C ARG A 96 -14.99 -4.34 -12.07
N LEU A 97 -14.39 -3.78 -11.03
CA LEU A 97 -14.71 -4.14 -9.65
C LEU A 97 -16.17 -3.78 -9.31
N ILE A 98 -16.62 -2.60 -9.72
CA ILE A 98 -18.01 -2.15 -9.61
C ILE A 98 -18.97 -3.14 -10.27
N ASP A 99 -18.66 -3.57 -11.48
CA ASP A 99 -19.47 -4.54 -12.22
C ASP A 99 -19.55 -5.89 -11.48
N VAL A 100 -18.42 -6.42 -11.00
CA VAL A 100 -18.38 -7.64 -10.18
C VAL A 100 -19.25 -7.50 -8.92
N VAL A 101 -19.13 -6.38 -8.20
CA VAL A 101 -19.91 -6.11 -6.99
C VAL A 101 -21.41 -6.04 -7.31
N HIS A 102 -21.78 -5.43 -8.43
CA HIS A 102 -23.16 -5.36 -8.88
C HIS A 102 -23.73 -6.76 -9.19
N GLN A 103 -22.97 -7.61 -9.89
CA GLN A 103 -23.38 -8.98 -10.20
C GLN A 103 -23.48 -9.87 -8.94
N LEU A 104 -22.58 -9.69 -7.96
CA LEU A 104 -22.68 -10.35 -6.65
C LEU A 104 -23.95 -9.94 -5.89
N GLN A 105 -24.34 -8.68 -5.98
CA GLN A 105 -25.56 -8.16 -5.36
C GLN A 105 -26.81 -8.79 -5.95
N GLN A 106 -26.89 -8.86 -7.28
CA GLN A 106 -27.99 -9.54 -7.99
C GLN A 106 -28.07 -11.03 -7.60
N SER A 107 -26.91 -11.70 -7.52
CA SER A 107 -26.80 -13.13 -7.14
C SER A 107 -27.18 -13.41 -5.68
N THR A 108 -27.16 -12.38 -4.83
CA THR A 108 -27.60 -12.47 -3.43
C THR A 108 -29.13 -12.34 -3.33
N ALA A 109 -29.73 -11.40 -4.07
CA ALA A 109 -31.18 -11.20 -4.11
C ALA A 109 -31.92 -12.39 -4.74
N ALA A 110 -31.30 -13.04 -5.72
CA ALA A 110 -31.84 -14.21 -6.42
C ALA A 110 -31.70 -15.54 -5.63
N THR A 111 -31.82 -15.51 -4.29
CA THR A 111 -31.77 -16.73 -3.45
C THR A 111 -33.19 -17.18 -3.05
N PRO A 112 -33.97 -17.88 -3.92
CA PRO A 112 -35.25 -18.44 -3.53
C PRO A 112 -35.07 -19.75 -2.76
N GLN A 113 -35.89 -19.94 -1.73
CA GLN A 113 -35.89 -21.11 -0.83
C GLN A 113 -36.36 -22.43 -1.50
N SER A 114 -36.57 -22.45 -2.83
CA SER A 114 -37.16 -23.58 -3.54
C SER A 114 -36.81 -23.68 -5.04
N CYS A 115 -35.54 -23.49 -5.43
CA CYS A 115 -35.12 -23.68 -6.83
C CYS A 115 -34.67 -25.12 -7.13
N GLY A 116 -34.92 -25.61 -8.35
CA GLY A 116 -34.44 -26.91 -8.81
C GLY A 116 -32.91 -26.98 -8.97
N ALA A 117 -32.36 -28.19 -9.00
CA ALA A 117 -30.91 -28.44 -9.05
C ALA A 117 -30.19 -27.73 -10.21
N GLU A 118 -30.87 -27.53 -11.35
CA GLU A 118 -30.31 -26.82 -12.51
C GLU A 118 -30.07 -25.32 -12.25
N ILE A 119 -30.97 -24.66 -11.52
CA ILE A 119 -30.84 -23.23 -11.17
C ILE A 119 -29.69 -23.06 -10.16
N HIS A 120 -29.54 -24.00 -9.24
CA HIS A 120 -28.42 -24.02 -8.30
C HIS A 120 -27.08 -24.20 -9.00
N ALA A 121 -26.99 -25.16 -9.94
CA ALA A 121 -25.80 -25.38 -10.74
C ALA A 121 -25.44 -24.16 -11.60
N ALA A 122 -26.43 -23.52 -12.24
CA ALA A 122 -26.22 -22.30 -13.03
C ALA A 122 -25.73 -21.13 -12.18
N ARG A 123 -26.31 -20.94 -10.99
CA ARG A 123 -25.86 -19.92 -10.02
C ARG A 123 -24.43 -20.18 -9.57
N LYS A 124 -24.09 -21.43 -9.25
CA LYS A 124 -22.72 -21.81 -8.86
C LYS A 124 -21.72 -21.53 -9.98
N ALA A 125 -22.06 -21.86 -11.23
CA ALA A 125 -21.21 -21.56 -12.38
C ALA A 125 -20.98 -20.04 -12.53
N CYS A 126 -22.03 -19.23 -12.40
CA CYS A 126 -21.92 -17.77 -12.43
C CYS A 126 -21.01 -17.22 -11.31
N LEU A 127 -21.10 -17.77 -10.09
CA LEU A 127 -20.20 -17.38 -9.00
C LEU A 127 -18.73 -17.75 -9.28
N GLU A 128 -18.48 -18.90 -9.90
CA GLU A 128 -17.11 -19.25 -10.31
C GLU A 128 -16.59 -18.36 -11.45
N ASP A 129 -17.46 -17.92 -12.37
CA ASP A 129 -17.09 -16.92 -13.39
C ASP A 129 -16.72 -15.58 -12.74
N LEU A 130 -17.52 -15.12 -11.77
CA LEU A 130 -17.21 -13.92 -10.96
C LEU A 130 -15.89 -14.07 -10.19
N ARG A 131 -15.56 -15.29 -9.73
CA ARG A 131 -14.26 -15.60 -9.14
C ARG A 131 -13.14 -15.36 -10.15
N GLY A 132 -13.29 -15.87 -11.37
CA GLY A 132 -12.32 -15.69 -12.44
C GLY A 132 -12.11 -14.21 -12.79
N LEU A 133 -13.19 -13.41 -12.76
CA LEU A 133 -13.10 -11.96 -12.92
C LEU A 133 -12.31 -11.31 -11.77
N CYS A 134 -12.58 -11.67 -10.51
CA CYS A 134 -11.79 -11.21 -9.36
C CYS A 134 -10.31 -11.60 -9.47
N ASP A 135 -10.01 -12.82 -9.93
CA ASP A 135 -8.64 -13.32 -10.10
C ASP A 135 -7.90 -12.52 -11.18
N SER A 136 -8.56 -12.24 -12.30
CA SER A 136 -8.03 -11.39 -13.36
C SER A 136 -7.79 -9.96 -12.89
N LEU A 137 -8.71 -9.39 -12.10
CA LEU A 137 -8.55 -8.06 -11.49
C LEU A 137 -7.35 -7.99 -10.54
N GLY A 138 -7.17 -9.03 -9.72
CA GLY A 138 -6.01 -9.14 -8.84
C GLY A 138 -4.69 -9.22 -9.61
N ALA A 139 -4.66 -9.97 -10.71
CA ALA A 139 -3.48 -10.04 -11.58
C ALA A 139 -3.16 -8.69 -12.24
N ASP A 140 -4.18 -8.01 -12.76
CA ASP A 140 -4.04 -6.69 -13.37
C ASP A 140 -3.60 -5.60 -12.37
N LEU A 141 -4.09 -5.67 -11.12
CA LEU A 141 -3.66 -4.80 -10.02
C LEU A 141 -2.16 -4.97 -9.73
N VAL A 142 -1.68 -6.22 -9.68
CA VAL A 142 -0.24 -6.51 -9.50
C VAL A 142 0.56 -6.04 -10.71
N ALA A 143 0.02 -6.22 -11.92
CA ALA A 143 0.66 -5.80 -13.15
C ALA A 143 0.85 -4.28 -13.22
N ILE A 144 -0.18 -3.49 -12.93
CA ILE A 144 -0.06 -2.01 -12.93
C ILE A 144 0.86 -1.51 -11.82
N HIS A 145 0.83 -2.12 -10.63
CA HIS A 145 1.79 -1.81 -9.56
C HIS A 145 3.24 -2.06 -10.02
N THR A 146 3.49 -3.20 -10.65
CA THR A 146 4.81 -3.57 -11.20
C THR A 146 5.24 -2.62 -12.32
N PHE A 147 4.31 -2.23 -13.19
CA PHE A 147 4.54 -1.25 -14.25
C PHE A 147 4.96 0.11 -13.68
N VAL A 148 4.24 0.63 -12.68
CA VAL A 148 4.58 1.90 -12.02
C VAL A 148 5.96 1.82 -11.37
N ALA A 149 6.23 0.77 -10.59
CA ALA A 149 7.52 0.59 -9.92
C ALA A 149 8.69 0.57 -10.92
N HIS A 150 8.54 -0.17 -12.04
CA HIS A 150 9.57 -0.25 -13.08
C HIS A 150 9.85 1.11 -13.73
N ASN A 151 8.79 1.82 -14.15
CA ASN A 151 8.94 3.12 -14.79
C ASN A 151 9.48 4.19 -13.83
N ALA A 152 9.02 4.18 -12.58
CA ALA A 152 9.51 5.09 -11.55
C ALA A 152 11.01 4.89 -11.29
N TYR A 153 11.46 3.64 -11.21
CA TYR A 153 12.86 3.31 -11.06
C TYR A 153 13.70 3.75 -12.28
N ALA A 154 13.22 3.49 -13.50
CA ALA A 154 13.91 3.89 -14.73
C ALA A 154 14.01 5.43 -14.86
N ALA A 155 12.93 6.16 -14.54
CA ALA A 155 12.92 7.62 -14.51
C ALA A 155 13.85 8.17 -13.42
N ALA A 156 13.89 7.53 -12.25
CA ALA A 156 14.77 7.90 -11.15
C ALA A 156 16.25 7.74 -11.51
N CYS A 157 16.62 6.68 -12.23
CA CYS A 157 17.99 6.51 -12.72
C CYS A 157 18.40 7.66 -13.65
N LEU A 158 17.54 8.05 -14.59
CA LEU A 158 17.83 9.16 -15.52
C LEU A 158 17.90 10.50 -14.79
N ALA A 159 17.02 10.76 -13.81
CA ALA A 159 17.05 11.98 -13.01
C ALA A 159 18.30 12.05 -12.11
N LEU A 160 18.70 10.93 -11.50
CA LEU A 160 19.92 10.85 -10.70
C LEU A 160 21.16 11.08 -11.56
N GLN A 161 21.21 10.47 -12.75
CA GLN A 161 22.30 10.64 -13.71
C GLN A 161 22.41 12.08 -14.21
N HIS A 162 21.28 12.78 -14.36
CA HIS A 162 21.26 14.21 -14.65
C HIS A 162 21.84 15.05 -13.52
N ASP A 163 21.39 14.82 -12.29
CA ASP A 163 21.74 15.67 -11.15
C ASP A 163 23.16 15.41 -10.60
N LEU A 164 23.65 14.16 -10.66
CA LEU A 164 24.92 13.74 -10.06
C LEU A 164 25.95 13.18 -11.05
N GLY A 165 25.56 12.97 -12.30
CA GLY A 165 26.42 12.44 -13.35
C GLY A 165 26.47 10.91 -13.45
N ASP A 166 27.28 10.42 -14.39
CA ASP A 166 27.31 9.00 -14.81
C ASP A 166 27.90 8.07 -13.74
N GLU A 167 28.85 8.58 -12.95
CA GLU A 167 29.47 7.89 -11.81
C GLU A 167 28.48 7.61 -10.67
N ALA A 168 27.31 8.25 -10.66
CA ALA A 168 26.32 8.11 -9.59
C ALA A 168 25.38 6.90 -9.73
N LEU A 169 25.35 6.25 -10.91
CA LEU A 169 24.56 5.04 -11.11
C LEU A 169 25.37 3.80 -10.67
N PRO A 170 24.82 2.93 -9.81
CA PRO A 170 25.45 1.64 -9.53
C PRO A 170 25.68 0.85 -10.83
N ALA A 171 26.78 0.09 -10.92
CA ALA A 171 27.10 -0.74 -12.09
C ALA A 171 25.95 -1.69 -12.51
N ASP A 172 25.09 -2.08 -11.55
CA ASP A 172 23.94 -2.97 -11.73
C ASP A 172 22.57 -2.24 -11.78
N SER A 173 22.53 -0.96 -12.17
CA SER A 173 21.32 -0.13 -12.05
C SER A 173 20.14 -0.46 -12.99
N PHE A 174 20.12 -1.63 -13.64
CA PHE A 174 18.94 -2.16 -14.33
C PHE A 174 18.30 -3.25 -13.46
N PRO A 175 16.96 -3.28 -13.28
CA PRO A 175 16.36 -4.19 -12.31
C PRO A 175 16.76 -5.61 -12.67
N PRO A 176 17.31 -6.37 -11.73
CA PRO A 176 17.76 -7.69 -12.04
C PRO A 176 16.53 -8.59 -12.09
N ASP A 177 16.42 -9.33 -13.19
CA ASP A 177 15.74 -10.62 -13.16
C ASP A 177 16.45 -11.60 -12.20
N SER A 178 17.58 -11.20 -11.57
CA SER A 178 18.32 -11.91 -10.53
C SER A 178 17.98 -11.45 -9.11
N TRP A 179 18.01 -12.43 -8.22
CA TRP A 179 17.61 -12.41 -6.83
C TRP A 179 18.66 -11.78 -5.88
N GLU A 180 19.77 -11.24 -6.43
CA GLU A 180 20.98 -10.83 -5.68
C GLU A 180 21.34 -9.33 -5.75
N SER A 181 20.45 -8.43 -6.19
CA SER A 181 20.89 -7.02 -6.27
C SER A 181 21.12 -6.40 -4.89
N PRO A 182 22.23 -5.67 -4.69
CA PRO A 182 22.39 -4.80 -3.55
C PRO A 182 21.29 -3.73 -3.56
N GLN A 183 20.70 -3.48 -2.39
CA GLN A 183 19.69 -2.43 -2.20
C GLN A 183 20.16 -1.12 -2.89
N PRO A 184 19.31 -0.47 -3.70
CA PRO A 184 19.72 0.73 -4.43
C PRO A 184 20.26 1.79 -3.45
N HIS A 185 21.33 2.49 -3.85
CA HIS A 185 21.99 3.54 -3.04
C HIS A 185 20.95 4.52 -2.45
N ALA A 186 21.21 5.04 -1.24
CA ALA A 186 20.23 5.82 -0.49
C ALA A 186 19.61 6.99 -1.28
N GLN A 187 20.39 7.64 -2.14
CA GLN A 187 19.93 8.70 -3.03
C GLN A 187 18.94 8.19 -4.08
N LEU A 188 19.23 7.10 -4.80
CA LEU A 188 18.33 6.56 -5.83
C LEU A 188 16.95 6.20 -5.27
N ARG A 189 16.88 5.74 -4.01
CA ARG A 189 15.60 5.48 -3.33
C ARG A 189 14.74 6.74 -3.21
N ILE A 190 15.34 7.90 -2.93
CA ILE A 190 14.62 9.17 -2.80
C ILE A 190 14.01 9.54 -4.16
N TYR A 191 14.79 9.49 -5.24
CA TYR A 191 14.29 9.76 -6.59
C TYR A 191 13.18 8.77 -6.98
N ALA A 192 13.37 7.48 -6.73
CA ALA A 192 12.38 6.44 -7.04
C ALA A 192 11.06 6.67 -6.31
N VAL A 193 11.09 7.07 -5.04
CA VAL A 193 9.88 7.41 -4.28
C VAL A 193 9.17 8.64 -4.87
N CYS A 194 9.92 9.69 -5.22
CA CYS A 194 9.34 10.88 -5.86
C CYS A 194 8.70 10.55 -7.21
N MET A 195 9.39 9.80 -8.07
CA MET A 195 8.88 9.38 -9.37
C MET A 195 7.64 8.50 -9.24
N HIS A 196 7.67 7.53 -8.32
CA HIS A 196 6.53 6.65 -8.05
C HIS A 196 5.30 7.45 -7.64
N ARG A 197 5.45 8.46 -6.77
CA ARG A 197 4.36 9.35 -6.36
C ARG A 197 3.85 10.25 -7.48
N CYS A 198 4.69 10.64 -8.44
CA CYS A 198 4.25 11.43 -9.60
C CYS A 198 3.48 10.59 -10.63
N MET A 199 3.80 9.29 -10.73
CA MET A 199 3.16 8.36 -11.67
C MET A 199 1.84 7.79 -11.14
N LEU A 200 1.62 7.79 -9.82
CA LEU A 200 0.32 7.50 -9.24
C LEU A 200 -0.51 8.79 -9.18
N PRO A 201 -1.76 8.79 -9.67
CA PRO A 201 -2.58 9.98 -9.57
C PRO A 201 -2.83 10.37 -8.11
N GLY A 202 -2.90 11.67 -7.82
CA GLY A 202 -3.37 12.16 -6.52
C GLY A 202 -4.88 11.96 -6.39
N GLY A 203 -5.36 11.62 -5.20
CA GLY A 203 -6.78 11.53 -4.86
C GLY A 203 -7.33 10.09 -4.79
N PRO A 204 -8.65 9.91 -4.64
CA PRO A 204 -9.28 8.61 -4.42
C PRO A 204 -8.99 7.56 -5.51
N HIS A 205 -8.75 7.99 -6.74
CA HIS A 205 -8.48 7.13 -7.90
C HIS A 205 -7.01 6.69 -8.05
N GLY A 206 -6.08 7.16 -7.22
CA GLY A 206 -4.68 6.70 -7.24
C GLY A 206 -4.30 5.68 -6.17
N ASN A 207 -5.28 5.27 -5.37
CA ASN A 207 -5.06 4.40 -4.24
C ASN A 207 -5.26 2.93 -4.64
N LEU A 208 -4.18 2.30 -5.14
CA LEU A 208 -4.14 0.86 -5.38
C LEU A 208 -4.52 0.04 -4.13
N GLY A 209 -4.29 0.57 -2.93
CA GLY A 209 -4.69 -0.04 -1.66
C GLY A 209 -6.21 -0.09 -1.49
N ALA A 210 -6.94 0.94 -1.91
CA ALA A 210 -8.41 0.93 -1.86
C ALA A 210 -9.00 -0.11 -2.83
N LEU A 211 -8.42 -0.24 -4.03
CA LEU A 211 -8.79 -1.31 -4.97
C LEU A 211 -8.57 -2.70 -4.37
N LEU A 212 -7.43 -2.91 -3.71
CA LEU A 212 -7.13 -4.17 -3.02
C LEU A 212 -8.15 -4.48 -1.91
N VAL A 213 -8.53 -3.47 -1.11
CA VAL A 213 -9.55 -3.63 -0.07
C VAL A 213 -10.91 -3.97 -0.68
N GLY A 214 -11.35 -3.25 -1.72
CA GLY A 214 -12.61 -3.54 -2.40
C GLY A 214 -12.63 -4.94 -3.02
N LEU A 215 -11.52 -5.37 -3.62
CA LEU A 215 -11.37 -6.73 -4.14
C LEU A 215 -11.39 -7.78 -3.02
N SER A 216 -10.77 -7.51 -1.87
CA SER A 216 -10.85 -8.36 -0.68
C SER A 216 -12.29 -8.56 -0.19
N ASP A 217 -13.09 -7.50 -0.19
CA ASP A 217 -14.50 -7.59 0.17
C ASP A 217 -15.30 -8.39 -0.85
N ALA A 218 -15.04 -8.20 -2.14
CA ALA A 218 -15.66 -8.98 -3.21
C ALA A 218 -15.36 -10.49 -3.05
N TYR A 219 -14.11 -10.88 -2.79
CA TYR A 219 -13.76 -12.27 -2.48
C TYR A 219 -14.47 -12.78 -1.22
N THR A 220 -14.60 -11.94 -0.20
CA THR A 220 -15.29 -12.32 1.05
C THR A 220 -16.76 -12.61 0.79
N TRP A 221 -17.43 -11.73 0.04
CA TRP A 221 -18.82 -11.92 -0.39
C TRP A 221 -18.96 -13.21 -1.20
N LEU A 222 -18.10 -13.39 -2.20
CA LEU A 222 -18.10 -14.56 -3.06
C LEU A 222 -17.94 -15.86 -2.27
N ARG A 223 -17.01 -15.93 -1.32
CA ARG A 223 -16.84 -17.09 -0.42
C ARG A 223 -18.10 -17.35 0.40
N GLY A 224 -18.74 -16.31 0.92
CA GLY A 224 -20.00 -16.43 1.65
C GLY A 224 -21.12 -17.03 0.80
N LEU A 225 -21.27 -16.57 -0.45
CA LEU A 225 -22.27 -17.10 -1.38
C LEU A 225 -21.98 -18.55 -1.79
N LEU A 226 -20.72 -18.87 -2.10
CA LEU A 226 -20.32 -20.23 -2.48
C LEU A 226 -20.44 -21.23 -1.33
N ALA A 227 -20.22 -20.79 -0.09
CA ALA A 227 -20.36 -21.61 1.11
C ALA A 227 -21.81 -21.66 1.65
N GLU A 228 -22.74 -20.92 1.03
CA GLU A 228 -24.12 -20.72 1.52
C GLU A 228 -24.18 -20.24 2.98
N GLN A 229 -23.16 -19.50 3.41
CA GLN A 229 -23.06 -18.96 4.75
C GLN A 229 -23.53 -17.51 4.79
N GLN A 230 -24.28 -17.16 5.84
CA GLN A 230 -24.57 -15.76 6.12
C GLN A 230 -23.24 -15.00 6.30
N LEU A 231 -23.02 -13.98 5.48
CA LEU A 231 -21.88 -13.08 5.67
C LEU A 231 -22.00 -12.42 7.04
N ALA A 232 -21.01 -12.65 7.90
CA ALA A 232 -20.93 -11.98 9.19
C ALA A 232 -20.71 -10.48 8.96
N GLY A 233 -21.81 -9.72 8.94
CA GLY A 233 -21.79 -8.27 8.97
C GLY A 233 -21.49 -7.82 10.40
N GLY A 234 -20.34 -7.20 10.62
CA GLY A 234 -20.01 -6.65 11.93
C GLY A 234 -18.57 -6.18 12.05
N THR A 235 -18.34 -5.25 12.96
CA THR A 235 -16.99 -4.85 13.38
C THR A 235 -16.32 -6.06 14.02
N TRP A 236 -15.13 -6.42 13.53
CA TRP A 236 -14.38 -7.55 14.07
C TRP A 236 -14.04 -7.32 15.55
N VAL A 237 -14.31 -8.33 16.39
CA VAL A 237 -13.97 -8.35 17.81
C VAL A 237 -12.97 -9.47 18.06
N ALA A 238 -11.86 -9.17 18.74
CA ALA A 238 -10.84 -10.16 19.06
C ALA A 238 -11.41 -11.26 19.99
N PRO A 239 -11.18 -12.55 19.70
CA PRO A 239 -11.60 -13.63 20.58
C PRO A 239 -10.87 -13.58 21.93
N ALA A 240 -11.60 -13.86 23.01
CA ALA A 240 -11.09 -13.75 24.38
C ALA A 240 -9.94 -14.73 24.71
N ARG A 241 -9.90 -15.88 24.04
CA ARG A 241 -8.85 -16.91 24.17
C ARG A 241 -8.58 -17.55 22.82
N PHE A 242 -7.30 -17.63 22.44
CA PHE A 242 -6.86 -18.36 21.24
C PHE A 242 -5.46 -18.94 21.46
N GLN A 243 -5.21 -20.10 20.86
CA GLN A 243 -3.85 -20.65 20.74
C GLN A 243 -3.17 -20.02 19.51
N ARG A 244 -1.91 -19.62 19.66
CA ARG A 244 -1.17 -18.88 18.65
C ARG A 244 0.14 -19.60 18.34
N ASP A 245 0.27 -20.07 17.11
CA ASP A 245 1.55 -20.42 16.51
C ASP A 245 2.03 -19.23 15.65
N THR A 246 3.34 -18.98 15.59
CA THR A 246 3.88 -17.81 14.89
C THR A 246 5.15 -18.15 14.14
N THR A 247 5.06 -18.06 12.82
CA THR A 247 6.21 -18.11 11.92
C THR A 247 6.39 -16.73 11.29
N LYS A 248 7.65 -16.28 11.13
CA LYS A 248 7.99 -14.99 10.52
C LYS A 248 8.76 -15.24 9.24
N PHE A 249 8.42 -14.49 8.19
CA PHE A 249 9.07 -14.58 6.89
C PHE A 249 9.65 -13.21 6.54
N TRP A 250 10.81 -13.22 5.88
CA TRP A 250 11.33 -12.04 5.20
C TRP A 250 10.66 -11.91 3.84
N MET A 251 10.31 -10.69 3.46
CA MET A 251 9.67 -10.40 2.19
C MET A 251 10.35 -9.20 1.55
N ARG A 252 10.62 -9.29 0.25
CA ARG A 252 11.11 -8.13 -0.50
C ARG A 252 9.99 -7.12 -0.64
N PRO A 253 10.23 -5.81 -0.48
CA PRO A 253 9.18 -4.79 -0.59
C PRO A 253 8.38 -4.86 -1.90
N GLN A 254 9.05 -5.19 -3.02
CA GLN A 254 8.42 -5.32 -4.34
C GLN A 254 7.40 -6.47 -4.45
N ASP A 255 7.55 -7.51 -3.62
CA ASP A 255 6.66 -8.68 -3.63
C ASP A 255 5.40 -8.45 -2.78
N ALA A 256 5.34 -7.36 -2.01
CA ALA A 256 4.26 -7.10 -1.05
C ALA A 256 2.88 -7.03 -1.72
N MET A 257 2.74 -6.32 -2.85
CA MET A 257 1.46 -6.22 -3.56
C MET A 257 1.01 -7.58 -4.09
N ARG A 258 1.93 -8.35 -4.69
CA ARG A 258 1.66 -9.70 -5.20
C ARG A 258 1.21 -10.63 -4.07
N PHE A 259 1.90 -10.59 -2.93
CA PHE A 259 1.52 -11.38 -1.77
C PHE A 259 0.14 -10.99 -1.25
N LYS A 260 -0.14 -9.68 -1.11
CA LYS A 260 -1.45 -9.20 -0.67
C LYS A 260 -2.56 -9.66 -1.60
N ALA A 261 -2.37 -9.52 -2.92
CA ALA A 261 -3.34 -9.96 -3.92
C ALA A 261 -3.62 -11.48 -3.86
N GLU A 262 -2.62 -12.30 -3.55
CA GLU A 262 -2.80 -13.73 -3.34
C GLU A 262 -3.57 -14.02 -2.04
N MET A 263 -3.24 -13.31 -0.95
CA MET A 263 -3.85 -13.56 0.36
C MET A 263 -5.34 -13.22 0.40
N ILE A 264 -5.77 -12.15 -0.27
CA ILE A 264 -7.18 -11.70 -0.23
C ILE A 264 -8.16 -12.70 -0.85
N ARG A 265 -7.67 -13.61 -1.71
CA ARG A 265 -8.43 -14.75 -2.22
C ARG A 265 -8.90 -15.69 -1.11
N HIS A 266 -8.18 -15.72 0.00
CA HIS A 266 -8.42 -16.64 1.12
C HIS A 266 -8.88 -15.93 2.39
N VAL A 267 -8.28 -14.77 2.70
CA VAL A 267 -8.47 -14.09 3.99
C VAL A 267 -8.74 -12.59 3.76
N PRO A 268 -9.80 -12.02 4.35
CA PRO A 268 -10.10 -10.61 4.18
C PRO A 268 -9.03 -9.70 4.81
N VAL A 269 -8.83 -8.54 4.21
CA VAL A 269 -8.11 -7.43 4.85
C VAL A 269 -8.93 -6.95 6.05
N LEU A 270 -8.32 -6.98 7.23
CA LEU A 270 -8.91 -6.44 8.45
C LEU A 270 -8.62 -4.93 8.54
N ILE A 271 -9.67 -4.12 8.56
CA ILE A 271 -9.58 -2.67 8.82
C ILE A 271 -10.11 -2.41 10.22
N TYR A 272 -9.23 -1.98 11.12
CA TYR A 272 -9.59 -1.78 12.52
C TYR A 272 -10.61 -0.64 12.66
N GLY A 273 -11.69 -0.89 13.42
CA GLY A 273 -12.74 0.10 13.67
C GLY A 273 -13.70 0.35 12.51
N HIS A 274 -13.56 -0.38 11.39
CA HIS A 274 -14.45 -0.27 10.25
C HIS A 274 -15.00 -1.65 9.85
N GLY A 275 -16.26 -1.70 9.45
CA GLY A 275 -16.81 -2.87 8.75
C GLY A 275 -16.20 -3.01 7.34
N PRO A 276 -16.53 -4.08 6.59
CA PRO A 276 -16.13 -4.19 5.20
C PRO A 276 -16.41 -2.89 4.44
N PHE A 277 -15.49 -2.45 3.59
CA PHE A 277 -15.67 -1.26 2.77
C PHE A 277 -16.97 -1.32 1.97
N LEU A 278 -17.31 -2.49 1.43
CA LEU A 278 -18.56 -2.74 0.70
C LEU A 278 -19.80 -2.96 1.60
N SER A 279 -19.69 -2.84 2.94
CA SER A 279 -20.77 -3.16 3.88
C SER A 279 -21.72 -2.01 4.26
N GLY A 280 -21.58 -0.81 3.68
CA GLY A 280 -22.43 0.37 3.92
C GLY A 280 -23.28 0.83 2.71
N ASP A 281 -23.54 2.15 2.59
CA ASP A 281 -24.33 2.86 1.54
C ASP A 281 -24.10 2.40 0.09
N ILE A 282 -22.96 1.75 -0.18
CA ILE A 282 -22.59 1.09 -1.46
C ILE A 282 -23.62 0.02 -1.89
N ARG A 283 -24.50 -0.44 -0.99
CA ARG A 283 -25.58 -1.38 -1.30
C ARG A 283 -26.76 -0.77 -2.08
N GLN A 284 -26.87 0.56 -2.19
CA GLN A 284 -28.12 1.19 -2.65
C GLN A 284 -28.17 1.43 -4.17
N SER A 285 -27.05 1.73 -4.83
CA SER A 285 -26.98 1.95 -6.28
C SER A 285 -25.54 1.89 -6.83
N PRO A 286 -25.30 1.46 -8.09
CA PRO A 286 -24.02 1.63 -8.77
C PRO A 286 -23.52 3.09 -8.79
N GLU A 287 -24.43 4.06 -8.84
CA GLU A 287 -24.12 5.49 -8.82
C GLU A 287 -23.60 5.93 -7.44
N ASP A 288 -24.15 5.40 -6.35
CA ASP A 288 -23.68 5.64 -4.98
C ASP A 288 -22.33 4.99 -4.70
N MET A 289 -22.04 3.87 -5.36
CA MET A 289 -20.73 3.22 -5.32
C MET A 289 -19.68 4.07 -6.04
N VAL A 290 -19.96 4.54 -7.27
CA VAL A 290 -19.08 5.48 -8.00
C VAL A 290 -18.88 6.77 -7.21
N ALA A 291 -19.96 7.33 -6.62
CA ALA A 291 -19.87 8.51 -5.78
C ALA A 291 -19.05 8.25 -4.51
N SER A 292 -19.20 7.08 -3.88
CA SER A 292 -18.38 6.66 -2.74
C SER A 292 -16.92 6.51 -3.11
N LEU A 293 -16.60 6.00 -4.30
CA LEU A 293 -15.24 5.96 -4.86
C LEU A 293 -14.68 7.34 -5.15
N GLN A 294 -15.52 8.35 -5.35
CA GLN A 294 -15.12 9.76 -5.51
C GLN A 294 -15.06 10.52 -4.18
N ARG A 295 -15.54 9.95 -3.05
CA ARG A 295 -15.52 10.63 -1.75
C ARG A 295 -14.08 10.78 -1.24
N PRO A 296 -13.76 11.90 -0.56
CA PRO A 296 -12.45 12.12 0.05
C PRO A 296 -12.06 11.06 1.10
N HIS A 297 -13.03 10.33 1.67
CA HIS A 297 -12.77 9.23 2.61
C HIS A 297 -12.22 7.94 1.97
N VAL A 298 -12.38 7.73 0.65
CA VAL A 298 -11.66 6.64 -0.06
C VAL A 298 -10.16 6.92 -0.15
N GLY A 299 -9.75 8.19 -0.03
CA GLY A 299 -8.37 8.58 0.21
C GLY A 299 -7.80 8.10 1.56
N ALA A 300 -8.65 7.73 2.52
CA ALA A 300 -8.24 7.18 3.82
C ALA A 300 -8.30 5.64 3.89
N LEU A 301 -9.02 4.99 2.96
CA LEU A 301 -9.11 3.54 2.91
C LEU A 301 -7.82 2.97 2.32
N THR A 302 -6.98 2.41 3.18
CA THR A 302 -5.68 1.86 2.78
C THR A 302 -5.57 0.43 3.27
N ASP A 303 -4.79 -0.36 2.54
CA ASP A 303 -4.45 -1.74 2.86
C ASP A 303 -3.31 -1.85 3.90
N TRP A 304 -3.09 -0.77 4.64
CA TRP A 304 -2.09 -0.66 5.69
C TRP A 304 -2.53 0.33 6.76
N THR A 305 -1.98 0.19 7.95
CA THR A 305 -2.12 1.18 9.02
C THR A 305 -0.80 1.27 9.77
N ALA A 306 -0.42 2.48 10.18
CA ALA A 306 0.79 2.67 10.96
C ALA A 306 0.60 2.02 12.34
N ILE A 307 1.57 1.22 12.77
CA ILE A 307 1.66 0.71 14.13
C ILE A 307 3.01 1.11 14.66
N SER A 308 3.00 1.92 15.70
CA SER A 308 4.22 2.39 16.33
C SER A 308 4.38 1.73 17.70
N SER A 309 5.62 1.43 18.06
CA SER A 309 5.93 0.84 19.36
C SER A 309 7.28 1.35 19.85
N VAL A 310 7.30 1.95 21.04
CA VAL A 310 8.50 2.38 21.75
C VAL A 310 8.82 1.32 22.80
N TYR A 311 10.00 0.72 22.70
CA TYR A 311 10.50 -0.27 23.64
C TYR A 311 11.32 0.41 24.72
N PHE A 312 11.15 -0.05 25.95
CA PHE A 312 11.88 0.47 27.11
C PHE A 312 12.97 -0.52 27.51
N ASP A 313 14.10 0.03 27.92
CA ASP A 313 15.22 -0.69 28.48
C ASP A 313 15.90 0.20 29.53
N ASP A 314 16.77 -0.38 30.34
CA ASP A 314 17.64 0.35 31.24
C ASP A 314 18.93 0.82 30.53
N SER A 315 19.77 1.59 31.24
CA SER A 315 21.05 2.08 30.72
C SER A 315 22.03 0.97 30.35
N ASP A 316 21.84 -0.21 30.94
CA ASP A 316 22.74 -1.35 30.80
C ASP A 316 22.28 -2.29 29.66
N PHE A 317 21.17 -1.97 29.00
CA PHE A 317 20.53 -2.77 27.97
C PHE A 317 20.25 -4.20 28.43
N GLN A 318 19.85 -4.37 29.70
CA GLN A 318 19.61 -5.68 30.29
C GLN A 318 18.48 -6.40 29.56
N THR A 319 17.37 -5.70 29.29
CA THR A 319 16.21 -6.30 28.60
C THR A 319 16.60 -6.77 27.21
N TYR A 320 17.30 -5.94 26.44
CA TYR A 320 17.81 -6.30 25.13
C TYR A 320 18.66 -7.58 25.19
N THR A 321 19.61 -7.64 26.12
CA THR A 321 20.54 -8.77 26.25
C THR A 321 19.81 -10.07 26.58
N LEU A 322 18.92 -10.05 27.59
CA LEU A 322 18.14 -11.21 28.01
C LEU A 322 17.21 -11.70 26.88
N ARG A 323 16.56 -10.78 26.17
CA ARG A 323 15.67 -11.09 25.04
C ARG A 323 16.42 -11.64 23.82
N MET A 324 17.63 -11.16 23.56
CA MET A 324 18.51 -11.66 22.51
C MET A 324 18.97 -13.08 22.79
N LYS A 325 19.36 -13.37 24.03
CA LYS A 325 19.74 -14.71 24.49
C LYS A 325 18.56 -15.67 24.64
N ARG A 326 17.32 -15.16 24.61
CA ARG A 326 16.09 -15.91 24.85
C ARG A 326 16.07 -16.58 26.22
N GLU A 327 16.57 -15.90 27.26
CA GLU A 327 16.53 -16.43 28.61
C GLU A 327 15.08 -16.60 29.10
N ASP A 328 14.80 -17.68 29.84
CA ASP A 328 13.47 -17.89 30.42
C ASP A 328 13.09 -16.73 31.35
N GLY A 329 11.85 -16.26 31.26
CA GLY A 329 11.38 -15.10 32.00
C GLY A 329 11.80 -13.74 31.42
N ALA A 330 12.63 -13.71 30.37
CA ALA A 330 13.06 -12.45 29.75
C ALA A 330 11.85 -11.62 29.31
N SER A 331 11.65 -10.48 29.97
CA SER A 331 10.49 -9.62 29.76
C SER A 331 10.86 -8.37 28.96
N VAL A 332 9.90 -7.79 28.24
CA VAL A 332 10.06 -6.48 27.60
C VAL A 332 8.78 -5.69 27.70
N VAL A 333 8.91 -4.42 28.08
CA VAL A 333 7.81 -3.45 28.14
C VAL A 333 7.88 -2.53 26.94
N ARG A 334 6.71 -2.23 26.35
CA ARG A 334 6.59 -1.29 25.25
C ARG A 334 5.31 -0.49 25.33
N VAL A 335 5.37 0.76 24.87
CA VAL A 335 4.18 1.58 24.60
C VAL A 335 3.87 1.48 23.11
N ARG A 336 2.62 1.19 22.77
CA ARG A 336 2.14 1.03 21.40
C ARG A 336 0.94 1.91 21.14
N TRP A 337 0.83 2.41 19.90
CA TRP A 337 -0.38 3.05 19.40
C TRP A 337 -0.62 2.68 17.93
N TYR A 338 -1.86 2.88 17.49
CA TYR A 338 -2.32 2.60 16.13
C TYR A 338 -2.65 3.91 15.41
N GLY A 339 -2.28 4.00 14.13
CA GLY A 339 -2.46 5.18 13.30
C GLY A 339 -1.42 6.28 13.53
N GLN A 340 -1.59 7.39 12.82
CA GLN A 340 -0.75 8.58 12.98
C GLN A 340 -0.94 9.17 14.38
N ARG A 341 0.14 9.71 14.97
CA ARG A 341 0.06 10.29 16.32
C ARG A 341 -0.79 11.57 16.27
N SER A 342 -1.89 11.59 17.01
CA SER A 342 -2.63 12.83 17.24
C SER A 342 -2.01 13.60 18.41
N MET A 343 -1.82 14.90 18.22
CA MET A 343 -1.39 15.82 19.29
C MET A 343 -2.54 16.18 20.25
N SER A 344 -3.78 15.76 19.95
CA SER A 344 -4.99 16.09 20.73
C SER A 344 -5.15 15.34 22.05
N GLY A 345 -4.19 14.50 22.44
CA GLY A 345 -4.21 13.75 23.71
C GLY A 345 -5.24 12.60 23.81
N SER A 346 -6.25 12.58 22.94
CA SER A 346 -7.37 11.63 22.96
C SER A 346 -7.09 10.24 22.38
N GLN A 347 -5.93 10.03 21.76
CA GLN A 347 -5.57 8.75 21.18
C GLN A 347 -5.03 7.79 22.25
N GLU A 348 -5.66 6.61 22.33
CA GLU A 348 -5.29 5.56 23.28
C GLU A 348 -3.86 5.07 23.08
N LEU A 349 -3.17 4.84 24.20
CA LEU A 349 -1.85 4.23 24.28
C LEU A 349 -1.96 2.90 24.99
N PHE A 350 -1.33 1.88 24.42
CA PHE A 350 -1.32 0.53 24.96
C PHE A 350 0.04 0.28 25.60
N LEU A 351 0.07 0.08 26.92
CA LEU A 351 1.25 -0.41 27.61
C LEU A 351 1.22 -1.94 27.57
N GLU A 352 2.22 -2.54 26.95
CA GLU A 352 2.29 -3.98 26.74
C GLU A 352 3.55 -4.56 27.38
N ARG A 353 3.41 -5.65 28.14
CA ARG A 353 4.52 -6.49 28.61
C ARG A 353 4.50 -7.83 27.89
N LYS A 354 5.64 -8.24 27.37
CA LYS A 354 5.85 -9.57 26.79
C LYS A 354 6.86 -10.33 27.62
N VAL A 355 6.52 -11.55 28.04
CA VAL A 355 7.40 -12.42 28.81
C VAL A 355 7.74 -13.64 27.97
N HIS A 356 9.04 -13.94 27.83
CA HIS A 356 9.49 -15.17 27.19
C HIS A 356 9.40 -16.34 28.17
N ARG A 357 8.98 -17.49 27.65
CA ARG A 357 9.10 -18.78 28.31
C ARG A 357 9.77 -19.77 27.38
N GLU A 358 10.72 -20.52 27.93
CA GLU A 358 11.44 -21.56 27.22
C GLU A 358 10.59 -22.82 27.09
N PRO A 359 10.68 -23.59 25.98
CA PRO A 359 9.84 -24.76 25.76
C PRO A 359 9.95 -25.83 26.85
N TRP A 360 11.13 -26.00 27.46
CA TRP A 360 11.36 -27.00 28.51
C TRP A 360 10.61 -26.72 29.82
N THR A 361 10.16 -25.48 30.03
CA THR A 361 9.35 -25.12 31.21
C THR A 361 7.92 -25.65 31.12
N GLY A 362 7.45 -26.03 29.92
CA GLY A 362 6.05 -26.35 29.65
C GLY A 362 5.12 -25.12 29.67
N GLU A 363 5.61 -23.94 30.05
CA GLU A 363 4.86 -22.70 30.04
C GLU A 363 4.93 -22.00 28.67
N ARG A 364 3.84 -21.31 28.28
CA ARG A 364 3.81 -20.52 27.05
C ARG A 364 4.22 -19.08 27.32
N SER A 365 5.00 -18.52 26.40
CA SER A 365 5.28 -17.07 26.39
C SER A 365 3.95 -16.30 26.33
N PHE A 366 3.77 -15.31 27.20
CA PHE A 366 2.51 -14.57 27.32
C PHE A 366 2.69 -13.07 27.10
N LYS A 367 1.57 -12.40 26.83
CA LYS A 367 1.48 -10.96 26.59
C LYS A 367 0.39 -10.38 27.50
N HIS A 368 0.74 -9.38 28.28
CA HIS A 368 -0.22 -8.60 29.07
C HIS A 368 -0.36 -7.21 28.45
N ASN A 369 -1.60 -6.72 28.29
CA ASN A 369 -1.87 -5.38 27.77
C ASN A 369 -2.66 -4.59 28.81
N SER A 370 -2.31 -3.32 28.99
CA SER A 370 -3.05 -2.37 29.82
C SER A 370 -3.35 -1.09 29.02
N ILE A 371 -4.53 -0.53 29.26
CA ILE A 371 -5.00 0.72 28.64
C ILE A 371 -5.17 1.82 29.72
N ASN A 372 -5.07 1.49 31.02
CA ASN A 372 -5.33 2.41 32.13
C ASN A 372 -4.27 2.33 33.24
N LEU A 373 -4.01 3.47 33.90
CA LEU A 373 -2.97 3.64 34.93
C LEU A 373 -3.04 2.61 36.09
N SER A 374 -4.24 2.25 36.55
CA SER A 374 -4.43 1.27 37.62
C SER A 374 -4.00 -0.16 37.22
N GLN A 375 -4.21 -0.53 35.95
CA GLN A 375 -3.75 -1.80 35.38
C GLN A 375 -2.24 -1.76 35.07
N THR A 376 -1.70 -0.58 34.75
CA THR A 376 -0.26 -0.36 34.52
C THR A 376 0.58 -0.63 35.77
N VAL A 377 0.13 -0.19 36.95
CA VAL A 377 0.85 -0.46 38.21
C VAL A 377 1.01 -1.95 38.44
N ASN A 378 -0.07 -2.73 38.27
CA ASN A 378 -0.04 -4.20 38.41
C ASN A 378 0.83 -4.89 37.35
N LEU A 379 0.92 -4.31 36.15
CA LEU A 379 1.76 -4.79 35.05
C LEU A 379 3.25 -4.53 35.28
N LEU A 380 3.61 -3.52 36.08
CA LEU A 380 5.01 -3.18 36.39
C LEU A 380 5.47 -3.70 37.77
N SER A 381 4.54 -4.06 38.66
CA SER A 381 4.83 -4.56 40.02
C SER A 381 4.88 -6.09 40.15
N SER A 382 4.55 -6.81 39.07
CA SER A 382 4.67 -8.28 38.94
C SER A 382 5.82 -8.66 38.02
#